data_AF-A0A925RNZ8-F1
#
_entry.id   AF-A0A925RNZ8-F1
#
_cell.length_a   1.000
_cell.length_b   1.000
_cell.length_c   1.000
_cell.angle_alpha   90.00
_cell.angle_beta   90.00
_cell.angle_gamma   90.00
#
_symmetry.space_group_name_H-M   'P 1'
#
loop_
_entity.id
_entity.type
_entity.pdbx_description
1 polymer ?
#
loop_
_entity_poly.entity_id
_entity_poly.type
_entity_poly.pdbx_seq_one_letter_code
_entity_poly.pdbx_strand_id
1 'polypeptide(L)'
;MASTRAPGSRSAVEIAGALQARGLAGARVLLLYPPGLEYIEAFFGCLYAGAIAVPAYPPDPLRLQRSVPRLEAIGRDSVCGAVLTTHAIHQLARAVVDHAPHLQAIPWIASDQLTGQASDWHSPIVDTESVAFLQYTSGSTGQPRGVVLTHGNLIHNQLLIREAFHTYPEARSVSWLPLYHDMGLIGTVLQPIFVGASVCLMSPLAFLQRPVRWLQAITKYRARYSGGPSFAFDLCVRKITPAERRGLDLSSLEVAFCGAEPVRAATLEAFARTFAECGFRREAFHPTYGLAEATLMATGGHA
;
A
#
# COMPACT_ATOMS: atom_id res chain seq x y z
N MET A 1 18.53 -2.45 -8.29
CA MET A 1 17.89 -2.24 -9.61
C MET A 1 17.37 -0.83 -9.62
N ALA A 2 17.74 -0.03 -10.62
CA ALA A 2 17.21 1.31 -10.77
C ALA A 2 15.68 1.24 -10.86
N SER A 3 15.00 1.83 -9.88
CA SER A 3 13.62 2.26 -10.08
C SER A 3 13.67 3.24 -11.24
N THR A 4 13.24 2.83 -12.43
CA THR A 4 13.05 3.76 -13.54
C THR A 4 11.92 4.68 -13.15
N ARG A 5 12.28 5.85 -12.61
CA ARG A 5 11.37 6.96 -12.37
C ARG A 5 10.56 7.22 -13.64
N ALA A 6 9.24 7.24 -13.50
CA ALA A 6 8.38 7.62 -14.61
C ALA A 6 8.70 9.07 -15.03
N PRO A 7 8.62 9.42 -16.32
CA PRO A 7 8.74 10.82 -16.75
C PRO A 7 7.75 11.70 -16.00
N GLY A 8 8.23 12.73 -15.29
CA GLY A 8 7.41 13.62 -14.47
C GLY A 8 7.21 13.20 -12.99
N SER A 9 7.77 12.06 -12.56
CA SER A 9 7.80 11.69 -11.13
C SER A 9 8.66 12.66 -10.32
N ARG A 10 8.15 13.07 -9.15
CA ARG A 10 8.82 13.96 -8.21
C ARG A 10 9.33 13.15 -7.03
N SER A 11 10.53 13.45 -6.56
CA SER A 11 11.02 12.86 -5.33
C SER A 11 10.14 13.25 -4.14
N ALA A 12 10.06 12.37 -3.14
CA ALA A 12 9.36 12.66 -1.89
C ALA A 12 9.82 13.98 -1.23
N VAL A 13 11.11 14.34 -1.36
CA VAL A 13 11.68 15.57 -0.80
C VAL A 13 11.17 16.83 -1.54
N GLU A 14 11.05 16.79 -2.86
CA GLU A 14 10.45 17.91 -3.63
C GLU A 14 8.98 18.10 -3.26
N ILE A 15 8.23 17.00 -3.10
CA ILE A 15 6.84 17.05 -2.63
C ILE A 15 6.79 17.66 -1.22
N ALA A 16 7.69 17.24 -0.33
CA ALA A 16 7.74 17.72 1.05
C ALA A 16 7.98 19.23 1.15
N GLY A 17 8.99 19.75 0.44
CA GLY A 17 9.25 21.20 0.39
C GLY A 17 8.05 21.99 -0.13
N ALA A 18 7.38 21.48 -1.17
CA ALA A 18 6.18 22.11 -1.71
C ALA A 18 4.99 22.11 -0.73
N LEU A 19 4.82 21.06 0.08
CA LEU A 19 3.82 21.01 1.15
C LEU A 19 4.15 21.99 2.28
N GLN A 20 5.43 22.07 2.68
CA GLN A 20 5.91 23.02 3.70
C GLN A 20 5.71 24.48 3.28
N ALA A 21 6.02 24.82 2.02
CA ALA A 21 5.78 26.15 1.46
C ALA A 21 4.30 26.57 1.47
N ARG A 22 3.39 25.60 1.57
CA ARG A 22 1.93 25.81 1.68
C ARG A 22 1.43 25.76 3.13
N GLY A 23 2.32 25.65 4.11
CA GLY A 23 1.96 25.60 5.53
C GLY A 23 1.23 24.31 5.92
N LEU A 24 1.46 23.20 5.21
CA LEU A 24 0.76 21.93 5.45
C LEU A 24 1.42 21.02 6.50
N ALA A 25 2.47 21.48 7.18
CA ALA A 25 3.01 20.77 8.34
C ALA A 25 1.93 20.63 9.43
N GLY A 26 1.75 19.43 9.97
CA GLY A 26 0.68 19.07 10.91
C GLY A 26 -0.72 18.96 10.28
N ALA A 27 -0.91 19.35 9.03
CA ALA A 27 -2.18 19.25 8.33
C ALA A 27 -2.41 17.82 7.79
N ARG A 28 -3.69 17.42 7.70
CA ARG A 28 -4.06 16.17 7.03
C ARG A 28 -4.09 16.39 5.52
N VAL A 29 -3.42 15.51 4.77
CA VAL A 29 -3.34 15.56 3.31
C VAL A 29 -3.93 14.29 2.73
N LEU A 30 -5.07 14.42 2.05
CA LEU A 30 -5.76 13.31 1.38
C LEU A 30 -4.97 12.88 0.14
N LEU A 31 -4.56 11.61 0.10
CA LEU A 31 -3.78 11.07 -1.02
C LEU A 31 -4.70 10.30 -1.96
N LEU A 32 -4.91 10.85 -3.16
CA LEU A 32 -5.74 10.25 -4.22
C LEU A 32 -4.87 9.91 -5.41
N TYR A 33 -4.36 8.69 -5.47
CA TYR A 33 -3.44 8.24 -6.51
C TYR A 33 -3.86 6.89 -7.06
N PRO A 34 -3.50 6.53 -8.30
CA PRO A 34 -3.50 5.12 -8.69
C PRO A 34 -2.40 4.37 -7.91
N PRO A 35 -2.46 3.03 -7.80
CA PRO A 35 -1.36 2.27 -7.22
C PRO A 35 -0.10 2.46 -8.08
N GLY A 36 0.99 2.93 -7.49
CA GLY A 36 2.20 3.26 -8.24
C GLY A 36 3.27 3.92 -7.36
N LEU A 37 4.38 4.29 -7.99
CA LEU A 37 5.50 4.95 -7.31
C LEU A 37 5.12 6.37 -6.87
N GLU A 38 4.29 7.06 -7.65
CA GLU A 38 3.83 8.42 -7.37
C GLU A 38 3.05 8.49 -6.05
N TYR A 39 2.26 7.45 -5.75
CA TYR A 39 1.59 7.32 -4.46
C TYR A 39 2.60 7.18 -3.31
N ILE A 40 3.65 6.37 -3.50
CA ILE A 40 4.68 6.13 -2.48
C ILE A 40 5.49 7.42 -2.26
N GLU A 41 5.88 8.10 -3.34
CA GLU A 41 6.56 9.40 -3.29
C GLU A 41 5.71 10.44 -2.56
N ALA A 42 4.41 10.51 -2.83
CA ALA A 42 3.49 11.41 -2.16
C ALA A 42 3.30 11.07 -0.67
N PHE A 43 3.17 9.78 -0.34
CA PHE A 43 3.07 9.32 1.06
C PHE A 43 4.31 9.74 1.86
N PHE A 44 5.51 9.43 1.37
CA PHE A 44 6.75 9.86 2.02
C PHE A 44 6.91 11.39 1.98
N GLY A 45 6.43 12.07 0.94
CA GLY A 45 6.44 13.52 0.86
C GLY A 45 5.62 14.17 1.98
N CYS A 46 4.49 13.58 2.37
CA CYS A 46 3.76 14.02 3.56
C CYS A 46 4.59 13.83 4.84
N LEU A 47 5.17 12.64 5.03
CA LEU A 47 5.98 12.36 6.22
C LEU A 47 7.18 13.31 6.33
N TYR A 48 7.90 13.52 5.23
CA TYR A 48 9.02 14.46 5.17
C TYR A 48 8.58 15.92 5.32
N ALA A 49 7.34 16.28 5.01
CA ALA A 49 6.81 17.60 5.29
C ALA A 49 6.39 17.80 6.76
N GLY A 50 6.30 16.72 7.55
CA GLY A 50 5.61 16.72 8.84
C GLY A 50 4.09 16.81 8.70
N ALA A 51 3.53 16.51 7.52
CA ALA A 51 2.10 16.45 7.27
C ALA A 51 1.57 15.03 7.58
N ILE A 52 0.29 14.95 7.94
CA ILE A 52 -0.38 13.68 8.24
C ILE A 52 -0.97 13.13 6.94
N ALA A 53 -0.43 12.04 6.42
CA ALA A 53 -0.98 11.41 5.22
C ALA A 53 -2.38 10.82 5.49
N VAL A 54 -3.28 10.90 4.51
CA VAL A 54 -4.59 10.25 4.56
C VAL A 54 -4.79 9.47 3.27
N PRO A 55 -4.33 8.21 3.18
CA PRO A 55 -4.56 7.36 2.01
C PRO A 55 -6.04 7.09 1.74
N ALA A 56 -6.47 7.27 0.50
CA ALA A 56 -7.78 6.84 0.05
C ALA A 56 -7.77 6.38 -1.42
N TYR A 57 -8.76 5.58 -1.77
CA TYR A 57 -8.98 5.19 -3.17
C TYR A 57 -9.36 6.44 -3.98
N PRO A 58 -8.77 6.68 -5.16
CA PRO A 58 -9.20 7.77 -6.02
C PRO A 58 -10.65 7.54 -6.50
N PRO A 59 -11.36 8.60 -6.94
CA PRO A 59 -12.69 8.45 -7.53
C PRO A 59 -12.68 7.40 -8.65
N ASP A 60 -13.58 6.43 -8.57
CA ASP A 60 -13.75 5.39 -9.59
C ASP A 60 -14.85 5.84 -10.57
N PRO A 61 -14.52 6.17 -11.83
CA PRO A 61 -15.50 6.62 -12.82
C PRO A 61 -16.65 5.63 -13.04
N LEU A 62 -16.40 4.33 -12.84
CA LEU A 62 -17.41 3.28 -13.00
C LEU A 62 -18.31 3.13 -11.76
N ARG A 63 -17.93 3.75 -10.63
CA ARG A 63 -18.60 3.61 -9.33
C ARG A 63 -18.69 4.94 -8.59
N LEU A 64 -18.95 6.04 -9.31
CA LEU A 64 -19.01 7.39 -8.74
C LEU A 64 -20.00 7.50 -7.58
N GLN A 65 -21.20 6.92 -7.72
CA GLN A 65 -22.24 6.92 -6.68
C GLN A 65 -21.79 6.32 -5.34
N ARG A 66 -20.76 5.45 -5.34
CA ARG A 66 -20.21 4.84 -4.13
C ARG A 66 -18.88 5.48 -3.69
N SER A 67 -18.01 5.82 -4.64
CA SER A 67 -16.68 6.34 -4.33
C SER A 67 -16.71 7.78 -3.81
N VAL A 68 -17.58 8.64 -4.38
CA VAL A 68 -17.65 10.06 -4.01
C VAL A 68 -18.17 10.28 -2.59
N PRO A 69 -19.30 9.69 -2.15
CA PRO A 69 -19.77 9.90 -0.78
C PRO A 69 -18.78 9.38 0.26
N ARG A 70 -18.04 8.31 -0.05
CA ARG A 70 -16.99 7.79 0.83
C ARG A 70 -15.83 8.78 0.96
N LEU A 71 -15.35 9.32 -0.16
CA LEU A 71 -14.28 10.32 -0.16
C LEU A 71 -14.69 11.61 0.56
N GLU A 72 -15.93 12.04 0.36
CA GLU A 72 -16.48 13.20 1.04
C GLU A 72 -16.56 12.99 2.56
N ALA A 73 -17.03 11.81 2.98
CA ALA A 73 -17.05 11.44 4.40
C ALA A 73 -15.64 11.43 5.00
N ILE A 74 -14.64 10.89 4.30
CA ILE A 74 -13.23 10.91 4.73
C ILE A 74 -12.70 12.34 4.83
N GLY A 75 -12.90 13.16 3.78
CA GLY A 75 -12.40 14.54 3.76
C GLY A 75 -13.00 15.40 4.89
N ARG A 76 -14.28 15.19 5.20
CA ARG A 76 -14.97 15.84 6.31
C ARG A 76 -14.48 15.34 7.68
N ASP A 77 -14.38 14.03 7.86
CA ASP A 77 -13.97 13.41 9.14
C ASP A 77 -12.51 13.75 9.50
N SER A 78 -11.62 13.66 8.52
CA SER A 78 -10.20 14.01 8.70
C SER A 78 -9.94 15.51 8.72
N VAL A 79 -10.92 16.35 8.35
CA VAL A 79 -10.77 17.81 8.21
C VAL A 79 -9.51 18.12 7.39
N CYS A 80 -9.42 17.59 6.17
CA CYS A 80 -8.22 17.69 5.33
C CYS A 80 -7.87 19.14 4.97
N GLY A 81 -6.58 19.47 5.06
CA GLY A 81 -6.05 20.77 4.63
C GLY A 81 -5.71 20.82 3.14
N ALA A 82 -5.50 19.67 2.50
CA ALA A 82 -5.27 19.56 1.06
C ALA A 82 -5.63 18.15 0.55
N VAL A 83 -5.89 18.07 -0.75
CA VAL A 83 -5.86 16.83 -1.55
C VAL A 83 -4.59 16.85 -2.37
N LEU A 84 -3.80 15.78 -2.30
CA LEU A 84 -2.61 15.58 -3.10
C LEU A 84 -2.85 14.41 -4.07
N THR A 85 -2.58 14.65 -5.35
CA THR A 85 -2.93 13.74 -6.45
C THR A 85 -2.03 13.93 -7.68
N THR A 86 -2.37 13.29 -8.80
CA THR A 86 -1.78 13.56 -10.13
C THR A 86 -2.64 14.54 -10.91
N HIS A 87 -2.07 15.21 -11.91
CA HIS A 87 -2.81 16.12 -12.78
C HIS A 87 -3.98 15.41 -13.49
N ALA A 88 -3.76 14.17 -13.93
CA ALA A 88 -4.80 13.37 -14.59
C ALA A 88 -6.01 13.11 -13.69
N ILE A 89 -5.78 12.69 -12.43
CA ILE A 89 -6.87 12.47 -11.47
C ILE A 89 -7.51 13.80 -11.07
N HIS A 90 -6.73 14.86 -10.90
CA HIS A 90 -7.28 16.18 -10.59
C HIS A 90 -8.26 16.64 -11.69
N GLN A 91 -7.91 16.50 -12.97
CA GLN A 91 -8.82 16.82 -14.08
C GLN A 91 -10.09 15.97 -14.07
N LEU A 92 -9.97 14.66 -13.85
CA LEU A 92 -11.11 13.74 -13.76
C LEU A 92 -12.03 14.12 -12.58
N ALA A 93 -11.45 14.45 -11.44
CA ALA A 93 -12.19 14.77 -10.23
C ALA A 93 -13.01 16.06 -10.37
N ARG A 94 -12.57 17.04 -11.17
CA ARG A 94 -13.35 18.29 -11.39
C ARG A 94 -14.77 18.01 -11.87
N ALA A 95 -14.99 17.01 -12.71
CA ALA A 95 -16.32 16.64 -13.21
C ALA A 95 -17.21 15.94 -12.17
N VAL A 96 -16.64 15.55 -11.03
CA VAL A 96 -17.25 14.67 -10.04
C VAL A 96 -17.44 15.38 -8.69
N VAL A 97 -16.52 16.29 -8.36
CA VAL A 97 -16.48 17.03 -7.09
C VAL A 97 -17.60 18.08 -6.99
N ASP A 98 -18.23 18.46 -8.09
CA ASP A 98 -19.41 19.36 -8.09
C ASP A 98 -20.58 18.84 -7.23
N HIS A 99 -20.61 17.53 -6.95
CA HIS A 99 -21.60 16.90 -6.08
C HIS A 99 -21.08 16.56 -4.67
N ALA A 100 -19.89 17.06 -4.30
CA ALA A 100 -19.23 16.80 -3.04
C ALA A 100 -18.67 18.11 -2.43
N PRO A 101 -19.52 18.94 -1.80
CA PRO A 101 -19.15 20.29 -1.33
C PRO A 101 -17.92 20.31 -0.42
N HIS A 102 -17.73 19.31 0.45
CA HIS A 102 -16.54 19.27 1.30
C HIS A 102 -15.26 19.02 0.49
N LEU A 103 -15.28 18.15 -0.51
CA LEU A 103 -14.12 17.91 -1.38
C LEU A 103 -13.81 19.11 -2.28
N GLN A 104 -14.83 19.86 -2.66
CA GLN A 104 -14.70 21.07 -3.46
C GLN A 104 -14.01 22.20 -2.69
N ALA A 105 -14.23 22.29 -1.38
CA ALA A 105 -13.65 23.31 -0.51
C ALA A 105 -12.17 23.07 -0.17
N ILE A 106 -11.66 21.85 -0.34
CA ILE A 106 -10.27 21.50 -0.03
C ILE A 106 -9.37 21.87 -1.22
N PRO A 107 -8.19 22.49 -1.01
CA PRO A 107 -7.23 22.73 -2.09
C PRO A 107 -6.69 21.43 -2.72
N TRP A 108 -6.80 21.30 -4.04
CA TRP A 108 -6.24 20.17 -4.79
C TRP A 108 -4.86 20.51 -5.36
N ILE A 109 -3.90 19.62 -5.12
CA ILE A 109 -2.49 19.77 -5.52
C ILE A 109 -2.12 18.60 -6.42
N ALA A 110 -1.73 18.91 -7.65
CA ALA A 110 -1.17 17.94 -8.59
C ALA A 110 0.35 17.84 -8.36
N SER A 111 0.80 16.75 -7.75
CA SER A 111 2.21 16.50 -7.39
C SER A 111 3.17 16.51 -8.58
N ASP A 112 2.73 16.00 -9.72
CA ASP A 112 3.41 15.97 -11.02
C ASP A 112 3.47 17.34 -11.71
N GLN A 113 2.81 18.36 -11.16
CA GLN A 113 2.85 19.75 -11.63
C GLN A 113 3.51 20.70 -10.63
N LEU A 114 4.04 20.18 -9.52
CA LEU A 114 4.73 21.01 -8.53
C LEU A 114 5.99 21.63 -9.14
N THR A 115 6.17 22.90 -8.84
CA THR A 115 7.39 23.67 -9.07
C THR A 115 8.08 23.85 -7.72
N GLY A 116 9.28 23.29 -7.58
CA GLY A 116 10.03 23.28 -6.33
C GLY A 116 11.28 22.41 -6.48
N GLN A 117 12.32 22.71 -5.71
CA GLN A 117 13.57 21.97 -5.68
C GLN A 117 13.69 21.22 -4.35
N ALA A 118 14.50 20.15 -4.34
CA ALA A 118 14.77 19.41 -3.11
C ALA A 118 15.43 20.27 -2.01
N SER A 119 16.09 21.37 -2.39
CA SER A 119 16.67 22.36 -1.48
C SER A 119 15.64 23.15 -0.66
N ASP A 120 14.37 23.15 -1.07
CA ASP A 120 13.31 23.89 -0.40
C ASP A 120 12.78 23.14 0.84
N TRP A 121 13.16 21.87 0.99
CA TRP A 121 12.76 21.03 2.11
C TRP A 121 13.60 21.29 3.36
N HIS A 122 12.91 21.37 4.49
CA HIS A 122 13.51 21.42 5.82
C HIS A 122 13.07 20.20 6.63
N SER A 123 13.99 19.54 7.34
CA SER A 123 13.63 18.39 8.17
C SER A 123 12.58 18.79 9.22
N PRO A 124 11.43 18.11 9.30
CA PRO A 124 10.44 18.37 10.31
C PRO A 124 10.93 17.86 11.68
N ILE A 125 10.40 18.43 12.75
CA ILE A 125 10.57 17.90 14.10
C ILE A 125 9.46 16.87 14.31
N VAL A 126 9.82 15.59 14.29
CA VAL A 126 8.91 14.45 14.53
C VAL A 126 9.49 13.53 15.59
N ASP A 127 8.63 12.99 16.43
CA ASP A 127 8.95 12.00 17.45
C ASP A 127 8.05 10.76 17.31
N THR A 128 8.11 9.83 18.27
CA THR A 128 7.31 8.59 18.24
C THR A 128 5.81 8.82 18.41
N GLU A 129 5.41 9.94 19.01
CA GLU A 129 4.00 10.28 19.26
C GLU A 129 3.38 11.09 18.13
N SER A 130 4.23 11.66 17.27
CA SER A 130 3.82 12.38 16.06
C SER A 130 3.01 11.47 15.14
N VAL A 131 1.85 11.94 14.71
CA VAL A 131 0.95 11.19 13.80
C VAL A 131 1.58 11.15 12.41
N ALA A 132 1.78 9.94 11.87
CA ALA A 132 2.32 9.73 10.54
C ALA A 132 1.18 9.74 9.49
N PHE A 133 0.14 8.94 9.73
CA PHE A 133 -1.00 8.90 8.82
C PHE A 133 -2.30 8.40 9.47
N LEU A 134 -3.41 8.64 8.78
CA LEU A 134 -4.73 8.11 9.14
C LEU A 134 -5.10 6.97 8.20
N GLN A 135 -5.25 5.76 8.73
CA GLN A 135 -5.71 4.60 7.95
C GLN A 135 -7.23 4.49 8.06
N TYR A 136 -7.93 4.82 6.98
CA TYR A 136 -9.38 4.67 6.95
C TYR A 136 -9.80 3.22 6.71
N THR A 137 -10.69 2.73 7.57
CA THR A 137 -11.33 1.41 7.40
C THR A 137 -12.77 1.57 6.89
N SER A 138 -13.43 0.48 6.53
CA SER A 138 -14.85 0.53 6.13
C SER A 138 -15.78 0.89 7.29
N GLY A 139 -15.35 0.71 8.54
CA GLY A 139 -16.19 0.86 9.73
C GLY A 139 -17.31 -0.18 9.80
N SER A 140 -17.64 -0.69 10.98
CA SER A 140 -18.78 -1.62 11.16
C SER A 140 -20.13 -0.98 10.88
N THR A 141 -20.21 0.36 10.97
CA THR A 141 -21.43 1.16 10.78
C THR A 141 -21.55 1.78 9.39
N GLY A 142 -20.65 1.44 8.45
CA GLY A 142 -20.59 2.02 7.10
C GLY A 142 -20.03 3.44 7.01
N GLN A 143 -19.86 4.13 8.14
CA GLN A 143 -19.15 5.40 8.22
C GLN A 143 -17.64 5.16 8.32
N PRO A 144 -16.80 5.81 7.48
CA PRO A 144 -15.36 5.69 7.55
C PRO A 144 -14.83 6.10 8.93
N ARG A 145 -13.89 5.34 9.49
CA ARG A 145 -13.17 5.69 10.71
C ARG A 145 -11.68 5.75 10.40
N GLY A 146 -11.03 6.86 10.74
CA GLY A 146 -9.59 7.04 10.60
C GLY A 146 -8.86 6.49 11.81
N VAL A 147 -8.13 5.39 11.64
CA VAL A 147 -7.20 4.92 12.67
C VAL A 147 -5.99 5.85 12.66
N VAL A 148 -5.70 6.46 13.81
CA VAL A 148 -4.53 7.33 14.00
C VAL A 148 -3.30 6.45 14.18
N LEU A 149 -2.32 6.57 13.27
CA LEU A 149 -1.07 5.81 13.33
C LEU A 149 0.11 6.77 13.50
N THR A 150 0.82 6.64 14.62
CA THR A 150 2.02 7.43 14.91
C THR A 150 3.26 6.81 14.28
N HIS A 151 4.34 7.60 14.21
CA HIS A 151 5.65 7.05 13.82
C HIS A 151 6.09 5.90 14.75
N GLY A 152 5.86 6.01 16.05
CA GLY A 152 6.15 4.96 17.04
C GLY A 152 5.38 3.67 16.78
N ASN A 153 4.09 3.77 16.44
CA ASN A 153 3.29 2.61 16.06
C ASN A 153 3.86 1.88 14.85
N LEU A 154 4.25 2.64 13.82
CA LEU A 154 4.81 2.06 12.59
C LEU A 154 6.13 1.36 12.84
N ILE A 155 7.08 2.02 13.53
CA ILE A 155 8.38 1.42 13.85
C ILE A 155 8.19 0.17 14.70
N HIS A 156 7.32 0.21 15.71
CA HIS A 156 7.03 -0.96 16.53
C HIS A 156 6.50 -2.13 15.69
N ASN A 157 5.54 -1.89 14.80
CA ASN A 157 5.00 -2.95 13.96
C ASN A 157 5.99 -3.46 12.91
N GLN A 158 6.86 -2.60 12.36
CA GLN A 158 7.93 -3.05 11.46
C GLN A 158 8.93 -3.97 12.18
N LEU A 159 9.25 -3.68 13.45
CA LEU A 159 10.11 -4.55 14.27
C LEU A 159 9.46 -5.91 14.49
N LEU A 160 8.17 -5.94 14.82
CA LEU A 160 7.41 -7.19 14.98
C LEU A 160 7.39 -8.01 13.68
N ILE A 161 7.12 -7.38 12.53
CA ILE A 161 7.12 -8.07 11.23
C ILE A 161 8.54 -8.59 10.90
N ARG A 162 9.58 -7.78 11.18
CA ARG A 162 10.98 -8.20 10.97
C ARG A 162 11.32 -9.43 11.79
N GLU A 163 10.89 -9.46 13.05
CA GLU A 163 11.14 -10.58 13.96
C GLU A 163 10.37 -11.83 13.52
N ALA A 164 9.06 -11.71 13.23
CA ALA A 164 8.24 -12.86 12.87
C ALA A 164 8.63 -13.48 11.52
N PHE A 165 9.00 -12.66 10.53
CA PHE A 165 9.32 -13.14 9.18
C PHE A 165 10.82 -13.18 8.87
N HIS A 166 11.67 -12.85 9.85
CA HIS A 166 13.12 -12.76 9.69
C HIS A 166 13.55 -11.95 8.46
N THR A 167 12.93 -10.79 8.21
CA THR A 167 13.21 -9.98 7.01
C THR A 167 14.59 -9.32 7.04
N TYR A 168 15.30 -9.32 5.91
CA TYR A 168 16.68 -8.83 5.77
C TYR A 168 16.91 -7.97 4.51
N PRO A 169 17.95 -7.11 4.45
CA PRO A 169 18.15 -6.10 3.39
C PRO A 169 18.30 -6.66 1.97
N GLU A 170 18.89 -7.84 1.79
CA GLU A 170 19.12 -8.42 0.47
C GLU A 170 17.86 -9.05 -0.14
N ALA A 171 16.82 -9.20 0.69
CA ALA A 171 15.60 -9.82 0.26
C ALA A 171 14.81 -8.98 -0.73
N ARG A 172 13.97 -9.69 -1.48
CA ARG A 172 13.05 -9.10 -2.44
C ARG A 172 11.65 -9.57 -2.12
N SER A 173 10.69 -8.66 -2.14
CA SER A 173 9.28 -8.99 -2.04
C SER A 173 8.55 -8.71 -3.35
N VAL A 174 7.43 -9.39 -3.53
CA VAL A 174 6.47 -9.11 -4.61
C VAL A 174 5.12 -8.86 -3.97
N SER A 175 4.43 -7.80 -4.38
CA SER A 175 3.08 -7.54 -3.92
C SER A 175 2.19 -6.99 -5.03
N TRP A 176 0.93 -7.42 -5.00
CA TRP A 176 -0.15 -6.89 -5.80
C TRP A 176 -1.24 -6.25 -4.92
N LEU A 177 -1.01 -6.19 -3.61
CA LEU A 177 -2.01 -5.72 -2.66
C LEU A 177 -2.27 -4.23 -2.84
N PRO A 178 -3.52 -3.77 -2.63
CA PRO A 178 -3.82 -2.35 -2.73
C PRO A 178 -3.05 -1.55 -1.66
N LEU A 179 -2.39 -0.47 -2.08
CA LEU A 179 -1.57 0.37 -1.20
C LEU A 179 -2.38 1.27 -0.26
N TYR A 180 -3.72 1.26 -0.38
CA TYR A 180 -4.64 1.99 0.48
C TYR A 180 -5.11 1.15 1.69
N HIS A 181 -4.71 -0.12 1.73
CA HIS A 181 -4.95 -1.01 2.86
C HIS A 181 -3.64 -1.21 3.65
N ASP A 182 -3.79 -1.40 4.95
CA ASP A 182 -2.71 -1.67 5.90
C ASP A 182 -1.74 -2.75 5.42
N MET A 183 -2.23 -3.92 5.00
CA MET A 183 -1.38 -5.04 4.57
C MET A 183 -0.56 -4.69 3.32
N GLY A 184 -1.10 -3.88 2.40
CA GLY A 184 -0.39 -3.45 1.19
C GLY A 184 0.56 -2.28 1.43
N LEU A 185 0.22 -1.33 2.31
CA LEU A 185 1.10 -0.21 2.61
C LEU A 185 2.19 -0.63 3.61
N ILE A 186 1.77 -1.02 4.81
CA ILE A 186 2.66 -1.28 5.93
C ILE A 186 3.46 -2.56 5.68
N GLY A 187 2.77 -3.65 5.34
CA GLY A 187 3.39 -4.97 5.22
C GLY A 187 4.27 -5.16 3.98
N THR A 188 3.94 -4.51 2.86
CA THR A 188 4.65 -4.76 1.59
C THR A 188 5.41 -3.57 1.01
N VAL A 189 5.16 -2.34 1.48
CA VAL A 189 5.95 -1.16 1.09
C VAL A 189 6.83 -0.66 2.23
N LEU A 190 6.26 -0.39 3.41
CA LEU A 190 7.03 0.14 4.53
C LEU A 190 8.04 -0.89 5.08
N GLN A 191 7.65 -2.16 5.19
CA GLN A 191 8.55 -3.19 5.72
C GLN A 191 9.83 -3.35 4.91
N PRO A 192 9.79 -3.53 3.57
CA PRO A 192 11.02 -3.59 2.78
C PRO A 192 11.87 -2.33 2.91
N ILE A 193 11.26 -1.14 2.92
CA ILE A 193 12.00 0.12 3.10
C ILE A 193 12.68 0.16 4.47
N PHE A 194 11.98 -0.25 5.52
CA PHE A 194 12.47 -0.26 6.90
C PHE A 194 13.70 -1.15 7.08
N VAL A 195 13.73 -2.32 6.44
CA VAL A 195 14.87 -3.26 6.53
C VAL A 195 15.89 -3.11 5.42
N GLY A 196 15.75 -2.12 4.52
CA GLY A 196 16.66 -1.92 3.38
C GLY A 196 16.49 -2.93 2.23
N ALA A 197 15.39 -3.68 2.22
CA ALA A 197 15.00 -4.60 1.16
C ALA A 197 14.30 -3.90 -0.01
N SER A 198 13.99 -4.67 -1.05
CA SER A 198 13.29 -4.16 -2.24
C SER A 198 11.96 -4.86 -2.47
N VAL A 199 11.00 -4.13 -3.05
CA VAL A 199 9.70 -4.66 -3.44
C VAL A 199 9.43 -4.43 -4.92
N CYS A 200 8.90 -5.46 -5.60
CA CYS A 200 8.28 -5.32 -6.91
C CYS A 200 6.75 -5.25 -6.72
N LEU A 201 6.15 -4.15 -7.17
CA LEU A 201 4.72 -3.94 -7.09
C LEU A 201 4.04 -4.23 -8.43
N MET A 202 2.81 -4.71 -8.39
CA MET A 202 1.91 -4.76 -9.54
C MET A 202 0.50 -4.33 -9.13
N SER A 203 -0.32 -3.95 -10.11
CA SER A 203 -1.71 -3.58 -9.85
C SER A 203 -2.54 -4.78 -9.33
N PRO A 204 -3.41 -4.59 -8.33
CA PRO A 204 -4.38 -5.61 -7.92
C PRO A 204 -5.24 -6.12 -9.09
N LEU A 205 -5.60 -5.23 -10.01
CA LEU A 205 -6.38 -5.58 -11.20
C LEU A 205 -5.59 -6.50 -12.13
N ALA A 206 -4.27 -6.26 -12.28
CA ALA A 206 -3.41 -7.10 -13.11
C ALA A 206 -3.34 -8.54 -12.58
N PHE A 207 -3.32 -8.71 -11.24
CA PHE A 207 -3.42 -10.01 -10.58
C PHE A 207 -4.81 -10.65 -10.80
N LEU A 208 -5.89 -9.94 -10.50
CA LEU A 208 -7.25 -10.46 -10.64
C LEU A 208 -7.57 -10.92 -12.07
N GLN A 209 -7.09 -10.19 -13.07
CA GLN A 209 -7.25 -10.54 -14.49
C GLN A 209 -6.46 -11.79 -14.88
N ARG A 210 -5.22 -11.93 -14.39
CA ARG A 210 -4.35 -13.06 -14.74
C ARG A 210 -3.46 -13.46 -13.55
N PRO A 211 -3.96 -14.34 -12.65
CA PRO A 211 -3.29 -14.66 -11.38
C PRO A 211 -1.87 -15.19 -11.52
N VAL A 212 -1.54 -15.87 -12.62
CA VAL A 212 -0.18 -16.38 -12.85
C VAL A 212 0.88 -15.28 -12.90
N ARG A 213 0.50 -14.03 -13.22
CA ARG A 213 1.44 -12.88 -13.20
C ARG A 213 2.09 -12.70 -11.83
N TRP A 214 1.37 -12.99 -10.75
CA TRP A 214 1.92 -12.94 -9.40
C TRP A 214 3.04 -13.97 -9.21
N LEU A 215 2.79 -15.23 -9.55
CA LEU A 215 3.76 -16.31 -9.41
C LEU A 215 4.95 -16.16 -10.39
N GLN A 216 4.70 -15.61 -11.58
CA GLN A 216 5.74 -15.25 -12.54
C GLN A 216 6.64 -14.12 -12.02
N ALA A 217 6.08 -13.12 -11.33
CA ALA A 217 6.88 -12.07 -10.71
C ALA A 217 7.72 -12.63 -9.55
N ILE A 218 7.16 -13.52 -8.72
CA ILE A 218 7.94 -14.24 -7.69
C ILE A 218 9.11 -14.97 -8.34
N THR A 219 8.86 -15.73 -9.40
CA THR A 219 9.88 -16.47 -10.17
C THR A 219 10.96 -15.53 -10.71
N LYS A 220 10.55 -14.51 -11.47
CA LYS A 220 11.45 -13.56 -12.15
C LYS A 220 12.35 -12.81 -11.18
N TYR A 221 11.78 -12.31 -10.08
CA TYR A 221 12.52 -11.49 -9.13
C TYR A 221 13.14 -12.30 -7.99
N ARG A 222 12.93 -13.63 -7.98
CA ARG A 222 13.34 -14.54 -6.90
C ARG A 222 12.89 -14.02 -5.53
N ALA A 223 11.61 -13.67 -5.44
CA ALA A 223 11.05 -13.07 -4.22
C ALA A 223 11.14 -14.05 -3.04
N ARG A 224 11.49 -13.50 -1.87
CA ARG A 224 11.56 -14.17 -0.58
C ARG A 224 10.25 -14.04 0.20
N TYR A 225 9.61 -12.88 0.05
CA TYR A 225 8.38 -12.53 0.75
C TYR A 225 7.27 -12.20 -0.25
N SER A 226 6.11 -12.83 -0.08
CA SER A 226 4.90 -12.46 -0.80
C SER A 226 3.68 -13.07 -0.11
N GLY A 227 2.48 -12.62 -0.46
CA GLY A 227 1.29 -13.13 0.21
C GLY A 227 0.07 -12.28 -0.03
N GLY A 228 -1.00 -12.63 0.69
CA GLY A 228 -2.27 -11.93 0.61
C GLY A 228 -3.39 -12.72 1.28
N PRO A 229 -4.66 -12.36 1.03
CA PRO A 229 -5.79 -13.07 1.60
C PRO A 229 -5.95 -14.48 1.02
N SER A 230 -6.65 -15.35 1.76
CA SER A 230 -6.88 -16.76 1.39
C SER A 230 -7.43 -16.89 -0.04
N PHE A 231 -8.34 -16.01 -0.46
CA PHE A 231 -8.94 -16.03 -1.80
C PHE A 231 -7.90 -15.96 -2.91
N ALA A 232 -6.76 -15.30 -2.69
CA ALA A 232 -5.73 -15.12 -3.71
C ALA A 232 -5.04 -16.44 -4.07
N PHE A 233 -4.77 -17.26 -3.05
CA PHE A 233 -4.23 -18.61 -3.23
C PHE A 233 -5.25 -19.51 -3.92
N ASP A 234 -6.52 -19.48 -3.50
CA ASP A 234 -7.62 -20.20 -4.17
C ASP A 234 -7.77 -19.79 -5.64
N LEU A 235 -7.63 -18.50 -5.94
CA LEU A 235 -7.74 -17.99 -7.29
C LEU A 235 -6.59 -18.52 -8.17
N CYS A 236 -5.37 -18.60 -7.63
CA CYS A 236 -4.23 -19.20 -8.32
C CYS A 236 -4.47 -20.68 -8.63
N VAL A 237 -4.92 -21.47 -7.64
CA VAL A 237 -5.24 -22.90 -7.84
C VAL A 237 -6.27 -23.09 -8.95
N ARG A 238 -7.34 -22.28 -8.95
CA ARG A 238 -8.44 -22.40 -9.91
C ARG A 238 -8.09 -21.94 -11.33
N LYS A 239 -7.26 -20.90 -11.48
CA LYS A 239 -7.07 -20.23 -12.78
C LYS A 239 -5.75 -20.56 -13.47
N ILE A 240 -4.72 -20.99 -12.74
CA ILE A 240 -3.41 -21.23 -13.35
C ILE A 240 -3.37 -22.64 -13.94
N THR A 241 -3.22 -22.69 -15.26
CA THR A 241 -3.22 -23.95 -16.01
C THR A 241 -1.92 -24.73 -15.82
N PRO A 242 -1.91 -26.07 -16.01
CA PRO A 242 -0.68 -26.85 -15.97
C PRO A 242 0.41 -26.36 -16.93
N ALA A 243 0.02 -25.81 -18.09
CA ALA A 243 0.96 -25.27 -19.06
C ALA A 243 1.69 -24.02 -18.54
N GLU A 244 0.98 -23.13 -17.85
CA GLU A 244 1.57 -21.93 -17.26
C GLU A 244 2.45 -22.25 -16.04
N ARG A 245 2.16 -23.36 -15.32
CA ARG A 245 2.97 -23.81 -14.16
C ARG A 245 4.38 -24.23 -14.54
N ARG A 246 4.58 -24.78 -15.73
CA ARG A 246 5.90 -25.25 -16.20
C ARG A 246 6.97 -24.14 -16.26
N GLY A 247 6.57 -22.87 -16.29
CA GLY A 247 7.49 -21.73 -16.30
C GLY A 247 7.72 -21.10 -14.92
N LEU A 248 7.25 -21.71 -13.83
CA LEU A 248 7.34 -21.15 -12.48
C LEU A 248 8.45 -21.83 -11.67
N ASP A 249 9.20 -21.01 -10.91
CA ASP A 249 10.10 -21.44 -9.84
C ASP A 249 9.77 -20.59 -8.58
N LEU A 250 9.20 -21.25 -7.59
CA LEU A 250 8.78 -20.70 -6.31
C LEU A 250 9.69 -21.12 -5.15
N SER A 251 10.81 -21.80 -5.45
CA SER A 251 11.77 -22.28 -4.44
C SER A 251 12.41 -21.15 -3.63
N SER A 252 12.45 -19.93 -4.19
CA SER A 252 12.98 -18.75 -3.50
C SER A 252 12.09 -18.24 -2.38
N LEU A 253 10.79 -18.59 -2.38
CA LEU A 253 9.83 -18.04 -1.43
C LEU A 253 10.08 -18.65 -0.06
N GLU A 254 10.41 -17.78 0.90
CA GLU A 254 10.68 -18.12 2.29
C GLU A 254 9.40 -17.94 3.12
N VAL A 255 8.67 -16.84 2.87
CA VAL A 255 7.41 -16.52 3.55
C VAL A 255 6.32 -16.21 2.53
N ALA A 256 5.28 -17.03 2.58
CA ALA A 256 3.98 -16.88 1.94
C ALA A 256 2.94 -16.47 3.00
N PHE A 257 2.84 -15.18 3.32
CA PHE A 257 1.92 -14.73 4.37
C PHE A 257 0.46 -14.83 3.92
N CYS A 258 -0.43 -15.23 4.83
CA CYS A 258 -1.86 -15.37 4.57
C CYS A 258 -2.69 -14.75 5.70
N GLY A 259 -3.46 -13.70 5.42
CA GLY A 259 -4.21 -12.96 6.43
C GLY A 259 -5.30 -12.04 5.85
N ALA A 260 -5.76 -11.07 6.64
CA ALA A 260 -6.84 -10.12 6.31
C ALA A 260 -8.26 -10.71 6.12
N GLU A 261 -8.41 -12.03 6.16
CA GLU A 261 -9.69 -12.75 6.20
C GLU A 261 -9.50 -14.11 6.91
N PRO A 262 -10.57 -14.87 7.21
CA PRO A 262 -10.42 -16.22 7.76
C PRO A 262 -9.52 -17.10 6.89
N VAL A 263 -8.40 -17.53 7.44
CA VAL A 263 -7.41 -18.37 6.75
C VAL A 263 -7.96 -19.80 6.65
N ARG A 264 -8.11 -20.31 5.42
CA ARG A 264 -8.66 -21.65 5.18
C ARG A 264 -7.54 -22.66 4.98
N ALA A 265 -7.41 -23.62 5.89
CA ALA A 265 -6.42 -24.70 5.78
C ALA A 265 -6.52 -25.44 4.43
N ALA A 266 -7.74 -25.77 3.98
CA ALA A 266 -7.96 -26.44 2.69
C ALA A 266 -7.41 -25.66 1.49
N THR A 267 -7.50 -24.33 1.51
CA THR A 267 -6.92 -23.45 0.48
C THR A 267 -5.41 -23.54 0.46
N LEU A 268 -4.76 -23.48 1.63
CA LEU A 268 -3.32 -23.57 1.75
C LEU A 268 -2.80 -24.95 1.29
N GLU A 269 -3.47 -26.03 1.69
CA GLU A 269 -3.11 -27.39 1.25
C GLU A 269 -3.30 -27.59 -0.25
N ALA A 270 -4.39 -27.05 -0.83
CA ALA A 270 -4.62 -27.10 -2.25
C ALA A 270 -3.53 -26.34 -3.02
N PHE A 271 -3.15 -25.15 -2.56
CA PHE A 271 -2.08 -24.37 -3.17
C PHE A 271 -0.74 -25.10 -3.08
N ALA A 272 -0.35 -25.57 -1.89
CA ALA A 272 0.92 -26.26 -1.69
C ALA A 272 1.05 -27.47 -2.62
N ARG A 273 0.02 -28.33 -2.68
CA ARG A 273 -0.01 -29.48 -3.59
C ARG A 273 0.04 -29.08 -5.06
N THR A 274 -0.69 -28.04 -5.45
CA THR A 274 -0.81 -27.59 -6.85
C THR A 274 0.50 -27.05 -7.42
N PHE A 275 1.32 -26.41 -6.58
CA PHE A 275 2.55 -25.73 -6.97
C PHE A 275 3.82 -26.38 -6.39
N ALA A 276 3.71 -27.59 -5.82
CA ALA A 276 4.85 -28.35 -5.31
C ALA A 276 5.92 -28.60 -6.38
N GLU A 277 5.50 -28.96 -7.60
CA GLU A 277 6.41 -29.16 -8.75
C GLU A 277 7.08 -27.85 -9.21
N CYS A 278 6.51 -26.70 -8.87
CA CYS A 278 7.13 -25.39 -9.08
C CYS A 278 8.12 -25.03 -7.96
N GLY A 279 8.39 -25.92 -7.01
CA GLY A 279 9.31 -25.67 -5.89
C GLY A 279 8.69 -24.96 -4.69
N PHE A 280 7.36 -24.77 -4.65
CA PHE A 280 6.71 -24.21 -3.47
C PHE A 280 6.75 -25.19 -2.29
N ARG A 281 7.18 -24.70 -1.12
CA ARG A 281 7.24 -25.46 0.13
C ARG A 281 6.04 -25.13 1.01
N ARG A 282 5.37 -26.15 1.56
CA ARG A 282 4.20 -25.97 2.43
C ARG A 282 4.53 -25.15 3.69
N GLU A 283 5.77 -25.27 4.15
CA GLU A 283 6.37 -24.61 5.30
C GLU A 283 6.56 -23.10 5.07
N ALA A 284 6.59 -22.65 3.81
CA ALA A 284 6.65 -21.22 3.52
C ALA A 284 5.37 -20.49 3.96
N PHE A 285 4.24 -21.19 4.14
CA PHE A 285 3.01 -20.54 4.57
C PHE A 285 3.09 -19.99 6.00
N HIS A 286 2.78 -18.71 6.14
CA HIS A 286 2.70 -17.99 7.41
C HIS A 286 1.31 -17.38 7.59
N PRO A 287 0.36 -18.12 8.18
CA PRO A 287 -0.91 -17.55 8.60
C PRO A 287 -0.66 -16.41 9.60
N THR A 288 -1.31 -15.26 9.36
CA THR A 288 -1.13 -14.05 10.16
C THR A 288 -2.47 -13.37 10.39
N TYR A 289 -2.63 -12.80 11.57
CA TYR A 289 -3.79 -11.99 11.94
C TYR A 289 -3.35 -10.56 12.27
N GLY A 290 -4.21 -9.62 11.91
CA GLY A 290 -3.91 -8.21 11.97
C GLY A 290 -5.13 -7.34 11.69
N LEU A 291 -5.01 -6.07 12.05
CA LEU A 291 -6.03 -5.03 11.88
C LEU A 291 -5.37 -3.66 11.93
N ALA A 292 -5.97 -2.69 11.25
CA ALA A 292 -5.48 -1.32 11.20
C ALA A 292 -5.33 -0.69 12.60
N GLU A 293 -6.24 -0.97 13.53
CA GLU A 293 -6.21 -0.48 14.91
C GLU A 293 -4.99 -0.98 15.70
N ALA A 294 -4.36 -2.08 15.27
CA ALA A 294 -3.10 -2.58 15.78
C ALA A 294 -1.93 -2.26 14.84
N THR A 295 -2.05 -1.19 14.04
CA THR A 295 -1.18 -0.84 12.91
C THR A 295 -1.29 -1.81 11.73
N LEU A 296 -0.90 -3.06 11.92
CA LEU A 296 -1.10 -4.15 10.96
C LEU A 296 -1.03 -5.49 11.68
N MET A 297 0.17 -6.01 11.95
CA MET A 297 0.32 -7.39 12.44
C MET A 297 0.09 -7.46 13.95
N ALA A 298 -0.81 -8.34 14.37
CA ALA A 298 -1.08 -8.60 15.79
C ALA A 298 -0.57 -9.98 16.21
N THR A 299 -0.76 -11.01 15.37
CA THR A 299 -0.19 -12.36 15.58
C THR A 299 0.26 -12.97 14.26
N GLY A 300 1.27 -13.83 14.31
CA GLY A 300 1.79 -14.56 13.16
C GLY A 300 2.64 -15.75 13.59
N GLY A 301 2.83 -16.71 12.69
CA GLY A 301 3.83 -17.76 12.89
C GLY A 301 5.24 -17.18 12.89
N HIS A 302 6.14 -17.78 13.69
CA HIS A 302 7.58 -17.50 13.61
C HIS A 302 8.18 -18.33 12.48
N ALA A 303 8.91 -17.67 11.59
CA ALA A 303 9.56 -18.28 10.41
C ALA A 303 10.84 -19.08 10.74
#